data_AF-A0A8S0ZPI4-F1
#
_entry.id   AF-A0A8S0ZPI4-F1
#
_cell.length_a   1.000
_cell.length_b   1.000
_cell.length_c   1.000
_cell.angle_alpha   90.00
_cell.angle_beta   90.00
_cell.angle_gamma   90.00
#
_symmetry.space_group_name_H-M   'P 1'
#
loop_
_entity.id
_entity.type
_entity.pdbx_description
1 polymer ?
#
loop_
_entity_poly.entity_id
_entity_poly.type
_entity_poly.pdbx_seq_one_letter_code
_entity_poly.pdbx_strand_id
1 'polypeptide(L)'
;MKCQPRIRHIPAIQTVILDFDENFNASLKTCMIKYANSINSVVLINNNYTSPYATLERCKTDDHPTIVILTKQITTALLDTPSVRGILRSQRSVLTIAVTDEKKFTCRNDSMTTSDFLYLEAFMNELWHKYKIAHVSISFPLSCYGKLAVYGNKRNTNEGVYDRTIMLIRTDDDEKLQEIFGQKRIMLTEGYPLKANIFERIPTSTRLYCDKLHYYNNKINLSITDGYCGLDAFVMHTIVEHFKFKLELGHINHIYTTLVRYKTINKLAELFKSDIVLYVTPSIYEIMKQIYNKENDDERNFINRMIKIPKKGFSLDILLKKPKSALAGRQKDMHIEIFTNYITGESKQPLIHIMNECLRTYYLSYIGRPGFPFVEELQRLMLRVREAGLDEIYYEWTCGMYRVPSNLPEIRSEPRLFHSITLQQLQVAFGLLSLGHIISLYIFIIEVLKGGGNR
;
A
#
# COMPACT_ATOMS: atom_id res chain seq x y z
N MET A 1 -3.17 30.40 32.54
CA MET A 1 -3.73 29.12 32.07
C MET A 1 -2.60 28.10 31.94
N LYS A 2 -2.61 27.02 32.75
CA LYS A 2 -1.67 25.90 32.54
C LYS A 2 -2.13 25.16 31.30
N CYS A 3 -1.38 25.33 30.22
CA CYS A 3 -1.72 24.74 28.95
C CYS A 3 -1.27 23.28 28.91
N GLN A 4 -2.08 22.42 29.50
CA GLN A 4 -1.95 20.99 29.41
C GLN A 4 -3.32 20.44 29.01
N PRO A 5 -3.64 20.39 27.70
CA PRO A 5 -4.63 19.41 27.28
C PRO A 5 -4.12 18.06 27.79
N ARG A 6 -4.85 17.42 28.71
CA ARG A 6 -4.52 16.10 29.27
C ARG A 6 -4.74 15.00 28.22
N ILE A 7 -4.24 15.22 27.00
CA ILE A 7 -4.13 14.21 25.95
C ILE A 7 -2.79 13.48 26.18
N ARG A 8 -2.52 13.05 27.43
CA ARG A 8 -1.23 12.47 27.82
C ARG A 8 -1.18 10.95 27.65
N HIS A 9 -2.30 10.29 27.38
CA HIS A 9 -2.41 8.83 27.55
C HIS A 9 -3.07 8.07 26.40
N ILE A 10 -3.02 8.55 25.16
CA ILE A 10 -3.39 7.72 24.00
C ILE A 10 -2.11 7.31 23.27
N PRO A 11 -1.57 6.11 23.50
CA PRO A 11 -0.24 5.70 23.03
C PRO A 11 -0.09 5.51 21.51
N ALA A 12 -1.03 6.00 20.68
CA ALA A 12 -1.00 5.88 19.24
C ALA A 12 -1.91 6.90 18.54
N ILE A 13 -1.82 8.19 18.89
CA ILE A 13 -2.59 9.23 18.18
C ILE A 13 -1.97 9.45 16.80
N GLN A 14 -2.73 9.17 15.75
CA GLN A 14 -2.28 9.38 14.38
C GLN A 14 -2.84 10.66 13.77
N THR A 15 -4.04 11.10 14.16
CA THR A 15 -4.64 12.33 13.63
C THR A 15 -5.41 13.05 14.73
N VAL A 16 -5.23 14.36 14.84
CA VAL A 16 -5.95 15.28 15.70
C VAL A 16 -6.73 16.25 14.81
N ILE A 17 -8.02 16.50 15.08
CA ILE A 17 -8.78 17.58 14.41
C ILE A 17 -9.13 18.61 15.47
N LEU A 18 -8.69 19.85 15.32
CA LEU A 18 -9.02 20.97 16.20
C LEU A 18 -10.14 21.81 15.56
N ASP A 19 -11.26 21.93 16.25
CA ASP A 19 -12.37 22.80 15.84
C ASP A 19 -12.35 24.10 16.65
N PHE A 20 -12.22 25.25 15.99
CA PHE A 20 -12.08 26.57 16.61
C PHE A 20 -13.28 27.47 16.34
N ASP A 21 -13.82 28.10 17.40
CA ASP A 21 -14.80 29.19 17.28
C ASP A 21 -14.18 30.43 16.58
N GLU A 22 -15.01 31.28 15.99
CA GLU A 22 -14.61 32.56 15.40
C GLU A 22 -13.91 33.49 16.39
N ASN A 23 -14.22 33.35 17.69
CA ASN A 23 -13.65 34.16 18.77
C ASN A 23 -12.42 33.53 19.43
N PHE A 24 -11.80 32.56 18.77
CA PHE A 24 -10.78 31.72 19.40
C PHE A 24 -9.55 32.52 19.85
N ASN A 25 -9.23 32.40 21.14
CA ASN A 25 -8.12 33.11 21.78
C ASN A 25 -6.78 32.73 21.13
N ALA A 26 -6.09 33.72 20.54
CA ALA A 26 -4.79 33.54 19.87
C ALA A 26 -3.73 32.86 20.77
N SER A 27 -3.81 33.04 22.09
CA SER A 27 -2.91 32.41 23.05
C SER A 27 -3.14 30.89 23.15
N LEU A 28 -4.40 30.45 23.10
CA LEU A 28 -4.77 29.04 23.12
C LEU A 28 -4.39 28.36 21.79
N LYS A 29 -4.55 29.04 20.66
CA LYS A 29 -4.06 28.60 19.34
C LYS A 29 -2.56 28.34 19.35
N THR A 30 -1.80 29.33 19.80
CA THR A 30 -0.34 29.24 19.90
C THR A 30 0.05 28.09 20.82
N CYS A 31 -0.68 27.90 21.91
CA CYS A 31 -0.39 26.81 22.82
C CYS A 31 -0.69 25.42 22.24
N MET A 32 -1.83 25.24 21.57
CA MET A 32 -2.17 23.97 20.93
C MET A 32 -1.16 23.62 19.83
N ILE A 33 -0.69 24.62 19.07
CA ILE A 33 0.37 24.44 18.08
C ILE A 33 1.68 24.05 18.77
N LYS A 34 2.07 24.69 19.88
CA LYS A 34 3.27 24.33 20.65
C LYS A 34 3.18 22.91 21.23
N TYR A 35 2.02 22.53 21.75
CA TYR A 35 1.76 21.18 22.26
C TYR A 35 1.88 20.16 21.13
N ALA A 36 1.25 20.41 20.00
CA ALA A 36 1.34 19.54 18.84
C ALA A 36 2.79 19.42 18.32
N ASN A 37 3.52 20.53 18.24
CA ASN A 37 4.93 20.55 17.81
C ASN A 37 5.84 19.73 18.74
N SER A 38 5.49 19.58 20.03
CA SER A 38 6.23 18.72 20.96
C SER A 38 6.05 17.21 20.72
N ILE A 39 5.10 16.82 19.85
CA ILE A 39 4.79 15.43 19.46
C ILE A 39 5.46 15.09 18.10
N ASN A 40 6.47 15.87 17.69
CA ASN A 40 7.40 15.63 16.57
C ASN A 40 6.83 15.40 15.17
N SER A 41 5.54 15.68 14.92
CA SER A 41 5.03 15.45 13.56
C SER A 41 3.66 16.05 13.28
N VAL A 42 3.59 17.35 13.00
CA VAL A 42 2.31 18.04 12.79
C VAL A 42 2.14 18.53 11.36
N VAL A 43 1.04 18.13 10.72
CA VAL A 43 0.55 18.73 9.47
C VAL A 43 -0.68 19.57 9.80
N LEU A 44 -0.56 20.90 9.73
CA LEU A 44 -1.68 21.82 9.97
C LEU A 44 -2.46 22.05 8.67
N ILE A 45 -3.76 21.76 8.68
CA ILE A 45 -4.64 22.00 7.53
C ILE A 45 -5.77 22.93 7.95
N ASN A 46 -5.79 24.13 7.41
CA ASN A 46 -6.86 25.09 7.66
C ASN A 46 -7.90 25.02 6.54
N ASN A 47 -9.12 24.57 6.84
CA ASN A 47 -10.17 24.39 5.85
C ASN A 47 -10.99 25.67 5.54
N ASN A 48 -10.65 26.82 6.14
CA ASN A 48 -11.43 28.06 6.01
C ASN A 48 -11.08 28.92 4.78
N TYR A 49 -10.10 28.54 3.97
CA TYR A 49 -9.67 29.34 2.83
C TYR A 49 -10.03 28.68 1.50
N THR A 50 -10.79 29.40 0.68
CA THR A 50 -10.94 29.17 -0.78
C THR A 50 -9.62 29.29 -1.55
N SER A 51 -8.51 29.54 -0.86
CA SER A 51 -7.17 29.60 -1.41
C SER A 51 -6.37 28.36 -1.01
N PRO A 52 -5.81 27.59 -1.96
CA PRO A 52 -5.14 26.30 -1.71
C PRO A 52 -3.74 26.44 -1.07
N TYR A 53 -3.45 27.52 -0.34
CA TYR A 53 -2.24 27.63 0.45
C TYR A 53 -2.41 26.91 1.78
N ALA A 54 -2.46 25.57 1.72
CA ALA A 54 -1.87 24.81 2.79
C ALA A 54 -0.36 25.08 2.71
N THR A 55 0.17 25.94 3.58
CA THR A 55 1.61 25.96 3.85
C THR A 55 1.95 24.62 4.48
N LEU A 56 2.20 23.64 3.61
CA LEU A 56 2.81 22.38 3.95
C LEU A 56 4.30 22.71 4.22
N GLU A 57 4.59 23.40 5.32
CA GLU A 57 5.93 23.37 5.86
C GLU A 57 6.23 21.90 6.09
N ARG A 58 7.20 21.37 5.34
CA ARG A 58 7.64 19.97 5.42
C ARG A 58 8.27 19.76 6.80
N CYS A 59 7.42 19.51 7.79
CA CYS A 59 7.85 18.96 9.06
C CYS A 59 8.43 17.58 8.75
N LYS A 60 9.71 17.36 9.06
CA LYS A 60 10.27 16.01 9.16
C LYS A 60 9.51 15.32 10.27
N THR A 61 8.68 14.35 9.92
CA THR A 61 7.87 13.61 10.88
C THR A 61 8.45 12.23 11.05
N ASP A 62 8.40 11.71 12.27
CA ASP A 62 8.58 10.29 12.57
C ASP A 62 7.54 9.44 11.80
N ASP A 63 7.71 8.11 11.76
CA ASP A 63 6.91 7.16 10.95
C ASP A 63 5.37 7.22 11.14
N HIS A 64 4.88 7.94 12.14
CA HIS A 64 3.46 8.07 12.45
C HIS A 64 3.06 9.54 12.67
N PRO A 65 2.96 10.36 11.61
CA PRO A 65 2.71 11.77 11.78
C PRO A 65 1.35 12.07 12.39
N THR A 66 1.35 12.82 13.48
CA THR A 66 0.14 13.39 14.11
C THR A 66 -0.41 14.52 13.25
N ILE A 67 -1.31 14.21 12.31
CA ILE A 67 -1.92 15.24 11.44
C ILE A 67 -2.87 16.10 12.28
N VAL A 68 -2.73 17.42 12.27
CA VAL A 68 -3.60 18.34 13.02
C VAL A 68 -4.47 19.16 12.05
N ILE A 69 -5.75 18.80 11.90
CA ILE A 69 -6.66 19.53 11.00
C ILE A 69 -7.35 20.64 11.78
N LEU A 70 -7.22 21.89 11.36
CA LEU A 70 -7.90 23.04 11.94
C LEU A 70 -9.18 23.33 11.14
N THR A 71 -10.33 23.21 11.77
CA THR A 71 -11.64 23.54 11.19
C THR A 71 -12.34 24.60 12.03
N LYS A 72 -13.30 25.30 11.40
CA LYS A 72 -14.15 26.31 12.03
C LYS A 72 -15.37 25.68 12.71
N GLN A 73 -15.90 24.64 12.05
CA GLN A 73 -17.01 23.86 12.57
C GLN A 73 -16.82 22.40 12.15
N ILE A 74 -17.04 21.49 13.09
CA ILE A 74 -17.25 20.08 12.78
C ILE A 74 -18.65 19.94 12.19
N THR A 75 -18.72 19.53 10.92
CA THR A 75 -19.95 19.16 10.21
C THR A 75 -19.74 17.87 9.44
N THR A 76 -20.83 17.18 9.09
CA THR A 76 -20.79 16.03 8.18
C THR A 76 -20.18 16.42 6.81
N ALA A 77 -20.47 17.63 6.33
CA ALA A 77 -19.88 18.18 5.10
C ALA A 77 -18.35 18.33 5.16
N LEU A 78 -17.75 18.57 6.34
CA LEU A 78 -16.30 18.59 6.51
C LEU A 78 -15.67 17.27 6.05
N LEU A 79 -16.34 16.16 6.35
CA LEU A 79 -15.91 14.81 5.98
C LEU A 79 -15.87 14.61 4.46
N ASP A 80 -16.61 15.39 3.69
CA ASP A 80 -16.61 15.32 2.22
C ASP A 80 -15.57 16.18 1.53
N THR A 81 -14.91 17.06 2.27
CA THR A 81 -13.88 17.92 1.68
C THR A 81 -12.72 17.07 1.13
N PRO A 82 -12.17 17.38 -0.06
CA PRO A 82 -11.11 16.57 -0.68
C PRO A 82 -9.89 16.34 0.23
N SER A 83 -9.50 17.35 1.02
CA SER A 83 -8.38 17.29 1.96
C SER A 83 -8.64 16.29 3.09
N VAL A 84 -9.79 16.41 3.77
CA VAL A 84 -10.17 15.50 4.86
C VAL A 84 -10.39 14.09 4.32
N ARG A 85 -11.07 13.96 3.18
CA ARG A 85 -11.27 12.67 2.51
C ARG A 85 -9.94 12.01 2.15
N GLY A 86 -8.95 12.76 1.65
CA GLY A 86 -7.62 12.24 1.34
C GLY A 86 -6.89 11.70 2.58
N ILE A 87 -6.97 12.42 3.70
CA ILE A 87 -6.34 12.04 4.96
C ILE A 87 -7.03 10.83 5.58
N LEU A 88 -8.36 10.87 5.69
CA LEU A 88 -9.13 9.81 6.32
C LEU A 88 -9.21 8.54 5.44
N ARG A 89 -8.98 8.64 4.13
CA ARG A 89 -8.80 7.47 3.24
C ARG A 89 -7.57 6.64 3.54
N SER A 90 -6.58 7.15 4.28
CA SER A 90 -5.35 6.41 4.62
C SER A 90 -5.58 5.25 5.61
N GLN A 91 -6.84 4.85 5.87
CA GLN A 91 -7.25 3.72 6.71
C GLN A 91 -6.64 3.74 8.12
N ARG A 92 -6.45 4.95 8.67
CA ARG A 92 -6.00 5.12 10.05
C ARG A 92 -7.06 4.60 11.01
N SER A 93 -6.64 3.79 11.97
CA SER A 93 -7.56 3.18 12.95
C SER A 93 -7.88 4.10 14.12
N VAL A 94 -7.10 5.17 14.35
CA VAL A 94 -7.25 6.07 15.50
C VAL A 94 -7.33 7.54 15.06
N LEU A 95 -8.43 8.21 15.42
CA LEU A 95 -8.69 9.62 15.21
C LEU A 95 -9.05 10.29 16.55
N THR A 96 -8.36 11.37 16.86
CA THR A 96 -8.69 12.26 17.96
C THR A 96 -9.23 13.58 17.41
N ILE A 97 -10.24 14.14 18.04
CA ILE A 97 -10.84 15.42 17.69
C ILE A 97 -10.89 16.23 18.97
N ALA A 98 -10.53 17.51 18.93
CA ALA A 98 -10.70 18.44 20.03
C ALA A 98 -11.59 19.59 19.57
N VAL A 99 -12.69 19.77 20.28
CA VAL A 99 -13.71 20.76 19.97
C VAL A 99 -13.60 21.90 20.97
N THR A 100 -13.21 23.07 20.48
CA THR A 100 -13.04 24.25 21.34
C THR A 100 -14.23 25.22 21.26
N ASP A 101 -15.27 24.90 20.50
CA ASP A 101 -16.49 25.71 20.45
C ASP A 101 -17.33 25.50 21.73
N GLU A 102 -17.42 26.54 22.56
CA GLU A 102 -18.22 26.56 23.79
C GLU A 102 -19.73 26.76 23.54
N LYS A 103 -20.11 27.33 22.39
CA LYS A 103 -21.49 27.68 22.09
C LYS A 103 -22.25 26.50 21.51
N LYS A 104 -21.58 25.70 20.68
CA LYS A 104 -22.20 24.60 19.94
C LYS A 104 -22.45 23.35 20.80
N PHE A 105 -21.54 23.03 21.71
CA PHE A 105 -21.67 21.88 22.59
C PHE A 105 -21.76 22.34 24.02
N THR A 106 -22.84 22.00 24.72
CA THR A 106 -23.04 22.43 26.11
C THR A 106 -23.09 21.23 27.06
N CYS A 107 -22.28 21.26 28.12
CA CYS A 107 -22.40 20.34 29.24
C CYS A 107 -23.14 21.01 30.41
N ARG A 108 -24.14 20.32 30.95
CA ARG A 108 -24.77 20.65 32.23
C ARG A 108 -24.72 19.44 33.13
N ASN A 109 -24.27 19.63 34.38
CA ASN A 109 -24.18 18.57 35.38
C ASN A 109 -23.51 17.30 34.85
N ASP A 110 -22.30 17.46 34.29
CA ASP A 110 -21.54 16.32 33.79
C ASP A 110 -22.17 15.56 32.60
N SER A 111 -23.26 16.05 32.03
CA SER A 111 -23.92 15.46 30.87
C SER A 111 -24.02 16.46 29.73
N MET A 112 -23.84 15.98 28.50
CA MET A 112 -24.10 16.77 27.31
C MET A 112 -25.60 16.78 27.02
N THR A 113 -26.11 17.86 26.42
CA THR A 113 -27.53 17.88 26.02
C THR A 113 -27.85 16.75 25.03
N THR A 114 -29.08 16.25 25.06
CA THR A 114 -29.48 15.12 24.20
C THR A 114 -29.30 15.43 22.71
N SER A 115 -29.57 16.66 22.28
CA SER A 115 -29.39 17.08 20.88
C SER A 115 -27.92 17.03 20.46
N ASP A 116 -27.04 17.56 21.30
CA ASP A 116 -25.60 17.61 21.03
C ASP A 116 -25.00 16.20 21.02
N PHE A 117 -25.46 15.34 21.95
CA PHE A 117 -25.05 13.94 22.03
C PHE A 117 -25.48 13.13 20.79
N LEU A 118 -26.72 13.28 20.34
CA LEU A 118 -27.23 12.62 19.13
C LEU A 118 -26.50 13.11 17.87
N TYR A 119 -26.18 14.41 17.81
CA TYR A 119 -25.38 14.98 16.72
C TYR A 119 -23.98 14.36 16.66
N LEU A 120 -23.29 14.24 17.79
CA LEU A 120 -21.99 13.59 17.86
C LEU A 120 -22.06 12.11 17.51
N GLU A 121 -23.09 11.40 17.97
CA GLU A 121 -23.31 9.99 17.64
C GLU A 121 -23.46 9.81 16.12
N ALA A 122 -24.27 10.64 15.47
CA ALA A 122 -24.43 10.63 14.02
C ALA A 122 -23.12 10.95 13.29
N PHE A 123 -22.41 12.00 13.70
CA PHE A 123 -21.12 12.38 13.11
C PHE A 123 -20.05 11.28 13.24
N MET A 124 -19.95 10.66 14.42
CA MET A 124 -19.02 9.55 14.64
C MET A 124 -19.43 8.30 13.87
N ASN A 125 -20.73 8.02 13.71
CA ASN A 125 -21.17 6.93 12.84
C ASN A 125 -20.88 7.20 11.37
N GLU A 126 -20.92 8.44 10.90
CA GLU A 126 -20.51 8.76 9.53
C GLU A 126 -19.01 8.49 9.31
N LEU A 127 -18.16 8.87 10.26
CA LEU A 127 -16.73 8.52 10.25
C LEU A 127 -16.52 7.00 10.17
N TRP A 128 -17.30 6.25 10.95
CA TRP A 128 -17.29 4.80 10.95
C TRP A 128 -17.75 4.21 9.61
N HIS A 129 -18.90 4.62 9.09
CA HIS A 129 -19.45 4.05 7.86
C HIS A 129 -18.63 4.38 6.62
N LYS A 130 -18.13 5.62 6.54
CA LYS A 130 -17.45 6.16 5.35
C LYS A 130 -15.97 5.84 5.31
N TYR A 131 -15.30 5.94 6.46
CA TYR A 131 -13.84 5.81 6.55
C TYR A 131 -13.38 4.59 7.35
N LYS A 132 -14.31 3.84 7.96
CA LYS A 132 -14.02 2.66 8.77
C LYS A 132 -13.05 2.94 9.92
N ILE A 133 -13.07 4.15 10.48
CA ILE A 133 -12.17 4.51 11.57
C ILE A 133 -12.62 3.80 12.86
N ALA A 134 -11.79 2.86 13.33
CA ALA A 134 -12.14 1.99 14.44
C ALA A 134 -12.22 2.74 15.78
N HIS A 135 -11.41 3.78 15.96
CA HIS A 135 -11.33 4.56 17.19
C HIS A 135 -11.45 6.04 16.87
N VAL A 136 -12.53 6.64 17.36
CA VAL A 136 -12.71 8.08 17.35
C VAL A 136 -12.85 8.53 18.79
N SER A 137 -12.07 9.52 19.19
CA SER A 137 -12.18 10.17 20.48
C SER A 137 -12.35 11.67 20.29
N ILE A 138 -13.34 12.28 20.94
CA ILE A 138 -13.66 13.70 20.83
C ILE A 138 -13.54 14.33 22.21
N SER A 139 -12.63 15.27 22.36
CA SER A 139 -12.38 16.02 23.60
C SER A 139 -13.00 17.41 23.51
N PHE A 140 -13.48 17.91 24.65
CA PHE A 140 -14.16 19.20 24.76
C PHE A 140 -13.46 20.07 25.81
N PRO A 141 -12.25 20.58 25.51
CA PRO A 141 -11.42 21.27 26.50
C PRO A 141 -12.07 22.48 27.16
N LEU A 142 -13.08 23.10 26.53
CA LEU A 142 -13.74 24.29 27.04
C LEU A 142 -15.17 24.01 27.54
N SER A 143 -16.00 23.32 26.77
CA SER A 143 -17.41 23.10 27.11
C SER A 143 -17.68 21.94 28.07
N CYS A 144 -16.94 20.82 27.96
CA CYS A 144 -17.07 19.65 28.83
C CYS A 144 -15.69 19.25 29.38
N TYR A 145 -15.12 20.10 30.24
CA TYR A 145 -13.77 19.94 30.76
C TYR A 145 -13.56 18.56 31.39
N GLY A 146 -12.44 17.91 31.04
CA GLY A 146 -12.08 16.60 31.57
C GLY A 146 -12.95 15.45 31.06
N LYS A 147 -13.62 15.60 29.90
CA LYS A 147 -14.38 14.52 29.27
C LYS A 147 -13.97 14.22 27.83
N LEU A 148 -14.13 12.96 27.46
CA LEU A 148 -13.95 12.41 26.12
C LEU A 148 -15.23 11.69 25.69
N ALA A 149 -15.76 12.03 24.52
CA ALA A 149 -16.71 11.20 23.82
C ALA A 149 -15.97 10.15 23.00
N VAL A 150 -16.32 8.88 23.15
CA VAL A 150 -15.75 7.77 22.37
C VAL A 150 -16.84 6.81 21.93
N TYR A 151 -16.52 5.89 21.02
CA TYR A 151 -17.44 4.80 20.67
C TYR A 151 -17.76 3.94 21.90
N GLY A 152 -19.04 3.62 22.07
CA GLY A 152 -19.61 2.80 23.12
C GLY A 152 -19.93 1.39 22.62
N ASN A 153 -21.22 1.02 22.58
CA ASN A 153 -21.68 -0.31 22.20
C ASN A 153 -22.08 -0.39 20.73
N LYS A 154 -22.23 -1.61 20.19
CA LYS A 154 -22.78 -1.82 18.85
C LYS A 154 -24.31 -1.74 18.87
N ARG A 155 -24.88 -1.19 17.81
CA ARG A 155 -26.32 -1.15 17.52
C ARG A 155 -26.50 -1.73 16.12
N ASN A 156 -27.16 -2.87 16.00
CA ASN A 156 -27.37 -3.52 14.70
C ASN A 156 -28.18 -2.60 13.77
N THR A 157 -27.79 -2.55 12.50
CA THR A 157 -28.47 -1.81 11.44
C THR A 157 -28.68 -2.73 10.25
N ASN A 158 -29.54 -2.30 9.32
CA ASN A 158 -29.80 -3.03 8.08
C ASN A 158 -28.75 -2.76 6.99
N GLU A 159 -27.80 -1.83 7.19
CA GLU A 159 -26.91 -1.30 6.14
C GLU A 159 -25.55 -2.02 6.04
N GLY A 160 -25.51 -3.33 6.35
CA GLY A 160 -24.33 -4.18 6.17
C GLY A 160 -23.23 -4.03 7.23
N VAL A 161 -23.12 -2.85 7.87
CA VAL A 161 -22.22 -2.54 8.99
C VAL A 161 -23.02 -1.92 10.14
N TYR A 162 -22.80 -2.36 11.39
CA TYR A 162 -23.53 -1.87 12.57
C TYR A 162 -23.22 -0.40 12.89
N ASP A 163 -24.17 0.28 13.53
CA ASP A 163 -23.97 1.58 14.18
C ASP A 163 -23.29 1.41 15.53
N ARG A 164 -22.70 2.49 16.03
CA ARG A 164 -22.05 2.55 17.34
C ARG A 164 -22.72 3.61 18.17
N THR A 165 -23.06 3.26 19.40
CA THR A 165 -23.42 4.30 20.37
C THR A 165 -22.17 5.09 20.74
N ILE A 166 -22.31 6.27 21.34
CA ILE A 166 -21.19 6.97 21.97
C ILE A 166 -21.32 6.93 23.49
N MET A 167 -20.22 7.18 24.20
CA MET A 167 -20.21 7.33 25.65
C MET A 167 -19.26 8.46 26.07
N LEU A 168 -19.63 9.18 27.13
CA LEU A 168 -18.77 10.21 27.75
C LEU A 168 -17.99 9.57 28.91
N ILE A 169 -16.66 9.74 28.89
CA ILE A 169 -15.75 9.21 29.90
C ILE A 169 -14.98 10.38 30.49
N ARG A 170 -14.70 10.33 31.80
CA ARG A 170 -13.84 11.33 32.43
C ARG A 170 -12.37 11.03 32.15
N THR A 171 -11.57 12.05 31.89
CA THR A 171 -10.16 11.90 31.52
C THR A 171 -9.23 11.70 32.71
N ASP A 172 -9.76 11.71 33.93
CA ASP A 172 -9.03 11.43 35.17
C ASP A 172 -9.13 9.97 35.62
N ASP A 173 -9.94 9.16 34.92
CA ASP A 173 -10.12 7.74 35.18
C ASP A 173 -9.28 6.91 34.19
N ASP A 174 -7.96 6.85 34.45
CA ASP A 174 -6.99 6.19 33.58
C ASP A 174 -7.30 4.70 33.38
N GLU A 175 -7.79 4.01 34.42
CA GLU A 175 -8.15 2.59 34.36
C GLU A 175 -9.29 2.36 33.37
N LYS A 176 -10.36 3.16 33.46
CA LYS A 176 -11.49 3.09 32.54
C LYS A 176 -11.12 3.50 31.12
N LEU A 177 -10.22 4.48 30.96
CA LEU A 177 -9.68 4.83 29.63
C LEU A 177 -8.92 3.64 29.03
N GLN A 178 -8.06 2.98 29.80
CA GLN A 178 -7.33 1.79 29.34
C GLN A 178 -8.26 0.62 29.03
N GLU A 179 -9.29 0.38 29.85
CA GLU A 179 -10.31 -0.63 29.59
C GLU A 179 -11.03 -0.37 28.26
N ILE A 180 -11.39 0.88 27.99
CA ILE A 180 -12.16 1.26 26.80
C ILE A 180 -11.28 1.23 25.55
N PHE A 181 -10.06 1.76 25.63
CA PHE A 181 -9.11 1.70 24.50
C PHE A 181 -8.46 0.32 24.32
N GLY A 182 -8.53 -0.56 25.31
CA GLY A 182 -8.00 -1.93 25.27
C GLY A 182 -9.06 -2.98 24.96
N GLN A 183 -9.92 -3.31 25.95
CA GLN A 183 -10.89 -4.40 25.86
C GLN A 183 -12.09 -4.06 24.99
N LYS A 184 -12.71 -2.88 25.21
CA LYS A 184 -13.87 -2.47 24.38
C LYS A 184 -13.46 -2.25 22.94
N ARG A 185 -12.20 -1.88 22.67
CA ARG A 185 -11.64 -1.85 21.32
C ARG A 185 -11.80 -3.21 20.61
N ILE A 186 -11.43 -4.31 21.25
CA ILE A 186 -11.52 -5.65 20.64
C ILE A 186 -12.99 -5.99 20.35
N MET A 187 -13.87 -5.73 21.32
CA MET A 187 -15.32 -5.95 21.15
C MET A 187 -15.88 -5.07 20.03
N LEU A 188 -15.48 -3.81 19.94
CA LEU A 188 -15.89 -2.89 18.87
C LEU A 188 -15.30 -3.26 17.51
N THR A 189 -14.26 -4.08 17.42
CA THR A 189 -13.74 -4.58 16.14
C THR A 189 -14.34 -5.92 15.71
N GLU A 190 -15.04 -6.65 16.60
CA GLU A 190 -15.74 -7.88 16.22
C GLU A 190 -16.84 -7.56 15.17
N GLY A 191 -16.89 -8.30 14.07
CA GLY A 191 -17.76 -7.97 12.92
C GLY A 191 -17.36 -6.72 12.13
N TYR A 192 -16.19 -6.12 12.37
CA TYR A 192 -15.62 -5.08 11.50
C TYR A 192 -15.48 -5.65 10.08
N PRO A 193 -15.99 -4.96 9.04
CA PRO A 193 -15.81 -5.37 7.65
C PRO A 193 -14.34 -5.12 7.27
N LEU A 194 -13.53 -6.14 7.44
CA LEU A 194 -12.14 -6.09 6.99
C LEU A 194 -12.18 -6.36 5.49
N LYS A 195 -11.73 -5.38 4.68
CA LYS A 195 -11.18 -5.67 3.36
C LYS A 195 -9.87 -6.43 3.57
N ALA A 196 -9.98 -7.66 4.03
CA ALA A 196 -8.88 -8.58 4.19
C ALA A 196 -8.56 -9.15 2.81
N ASN A 197 -7.88 -8.37 1.99
CA ASN A 197 -6.98 -8.99 1.03
C ASN A 197 -5.68 -9.24 1.80
N ILE A 198 -5.63 -10.35 2.54
CA ILE A 198 -4.44 -10.78 3.31
C ILE A 198 -3.28 -11.10 2.35
N PHE A 199 -3.59 -11.20 1.06
CA PHE A 199 -2.68 -11.48 -0.01
C PHE A 199 -2.68 -10.28 -0.96
N GLU A 200 -1.53 -9.64 -1.20
CA GLU A 200 -1.40 -8.66 -2.29
C GLU A 200 -1.68 -9.28 -3.68
N ARG A 201 -1.72 -10.62 -3.75
CA ARG A 201 -1.98 -11.47 -4.91
C ARG A 201 -3.30 -12.23 -4.81
N ILE A 202 -3.75 -12.85 -5.91
CA ILE A 202 -4.87 -13.81 -5.90
C ILE A 202 -4.51 -14.94 -4.91
N PRO A 203 -5.33 -15.21 -3.88
CA PRO A 203 -5.06 -16.32 -2.99
C PRO A 203 -5.06 -17.62 -3.81
N THR A 204 -4.09 -18.49 -3.56
CA THR A 204 -3.99 -19.85 -4.10
C THR A 204 -5.17 -20.74 -3.67
N SER A 205 -6.07 -20.21 -2.85
CA SER A 205 -7.31 -20.86 -2.47
C SER A 205 -8.26 -21.01 -3.66
N THR A 206 -8.77 -22.21 -3.85
CA THR A 206 -9.76 -22.55 -4.87
C THR A 206 -11.11 -22.84 -4.21
N ARG A 207 -12.22 -22.70 -4.95
CA ARG A 207 -13.55 -23.20 -4.55
C ARG A 207 -13.88 -24.54 -5.21
N LEU A 208 -13.18 -24.89 -6.29
CA LEU A 208 -13.60 -25.93 -7.24
C LEU A 208 -13.20 -27.35 -6.83
N TYR A 209 -12.27 -27.51 -5.88
CA TYR A 209 -11.67 -28.82 -5.56
C TYR A 209 -11.48 -29.06 -4.06
N CYS A 210 -12.33 -28.48 -3.22
CA CYS A 210 -12.21 -28.59 -1.76
C CYS A 210 -12.45 -30.01 -1.25
N ASP A 211 -13.36 -30.72 -1.91
CA ASP A 211 -13.64 -32.14 -1.74
C ASP A 211 -12.43 -33.04 -1.99
N LYS A 212 -11.47 -32.61 -2.83
CA LYS A 212 -10.26 -33.36 -3.19
C LYS A 212 -9.07 -33.09 -2.26
N LEU A 213 -9.17 -32.11 -1.37
CA LEU A 213 -8.11 -31.77 -0.40
C LEU A 213 -8.27 -32.61 0.87
N HIS A 214 -7.90 -33.89 0.78
CA HIS A 214 -8.09 -34.90 1.84
C HIS A 214 -7.59 -34.51 3.23
N TYR A 215 -6.56 -33.66 3.34
CA TYR A 215 -5.99 -33.23 4.63
C TYR A 215 -6.65 -31.99 5.25
N TYR A 216 -7.42 -31.23 4.49
CA TYR A 216 -7.97 -29.94 4.92
C TYR A 216 -9.49 -29.96 5.15
N ASN A 217 -10.21 -30.87 4.48
CA ASN A 217 -11.66 -30.83 4.38
C ASN A 217 -12.39 -30.97 5.73
N ASN A 218 -11.75 -31.57 6.74
CA ASN A 218 -12.34 -31.75 8.07
C ASN A 218 -11.97 -30.64 9.07
N LYS A 219 -11.08 -29.70 8.71
CA LYS A 219 -10.55 -28.68 9.63
C LYS A 219 -10.89 -27.24 9.24
N ILE A 220 -11.46 -27.01 8.05
CA ILE A 220 -11.84 -25.68 7.57
C ILE A 220 -13.36 -25.65 7.46
N ASN A 221 -13.99 -24.75 8.21
CA ASN A 221 -15.40 -24.46 8.01
C ASN A 221 -15.57 -23.57 6.77
N LEU A 222 -15.96 -24.20 5.66
CA LEU A 222 -16.15 -23.53 4.37
C LEU A 222 -17.19 -22.41 4.40
N SER A 223 -18.11 -22.39 5.38
CA SER A 223 -19.03 -21.27 5.55
C SER A 223 -18.33 -19.99 6.04
N ILE A 224 -17.22 -20.13 6.77
CA ILE A 224 -16.41 -19.01 7.28
C ILE A 224 -15.51 -18.43 6.18
N THR A 225 -14.99 -19.28 5.29
CA THR A 225 -14.11 -18.88 4.18
C THR A 225 -14.85 -18.60 2.87
N ASP A 226 -16.19 -18.55 2.89
CA ASP A 226 -17.03 -18.39 1.70
C ASP A 226 -16.69 -19.40 0.58
N GLY A 227 -16.60 -20.68 0.96
CA GLY A 227 -16.38 -21.81 0.06
C GLY A 227 -14.93 -22.01 -0.42
N TYR A 228 -13.98 -21.19 0.01
CA TYR A 228 -12.57 -21.33 -0.36
C TYR A 228 -11.84 -22.37 0.51
N CYS A 229 -10.94 -23.14 -0.10
CA CYS A 229 -10.06 -24.11 0.54
C CYS A 229 -8.61 -24.01 0.04
N GLY A 230 -7.65 -24.59 0.77
CA GLY A 230 -6.21 -24.46 0.52
C GLY A 230 -5.47 -23.74 1.66
N LEU A 231 -4.16 -23.54 1.52
CA LEU A 231 -3.34 -22.91 2.57
C LEU A 231 -3.81 -21.48 2.89
N ASP A 232 -4.12 -20.71 1.86
CA ASP A 232 -4.58 -19.33 2.02
C ASP A 232 -5.97 -19.25 2.66
N ALA A 233 -6.86 -20.20 2.34
CA ALA A 233 -8.15 -20.34 2.99
C ALA A 233 -8.03 -20.81 4.44
N PHE A 234 -7.03 -21.64 4.76
CA PHE A 234 -6.74 -22.05 6.13
C PHE A 234 -6.27 -20.86 6.98
N VAL A 235 -5.34 -20.06 6.45
CA VAL A 235 -4.88 -18.83 7.11
C VAL A 235 -6.04 -17.84 7.28
N MET A 236 -6.87 -17.65 6.24
CA MET A 236 -8.10 -16.86 6.33
C MET A 236 -9.06 -17.40 7.40
N HIS A 237 -9.32 -18.71 7.41
CA HIS A 237 -10.19 -19.36 8.38
C HIS A 237 -9.71 -19.08 9.80
N THR A 238 -8.43 -19.33 10.09
CA THR A 238 -7.86 -19.11 11.41
C THR A 238 -7.95 -17.64 11.83
N ILE A 239 -7.67 -16.70 10.92
CA ILE A 239 -7.77 -15.26 11.21
C ILE A 239 -9.23 -14.85 11.46
N VAL A 240 -10.16 -15.29 10.62
CA VAL A 240 -11.58 -14.95 10.73
C VAL A 240 -12.21 -15.60 11.95
N GLU A 241 -11.86 -16.83 12.27
CA GLU A 241 -12.30 -17.54 13.47
C GLU A 241 -11.75 -16.90 14.74
N HIS A 242 -10.46 -16.54 14.75
CA HIS A 242 -9.80 -15.94 15.91
C HIS A 242 -10.30 -14.51 16.18
N PHE A 243 -10.51 -13.71 15.13
CA PHE A 243 -10.87 -12.29 15.27
C PHE A 243 -12.35 -11.97 14.98
N LYS A 244 -13.15 -12.96 14.54
CA LYS A 244 -14.59 -12.85 14.24
C LYS A 244 -14.95 -11.71 13.27
N PHE A 245 -14.23 -11.58 12.17
CA PHE A 245 -14.47 -10.55 11.16
C PHE A 245 -15.53 -10.96 10.11
N LYS A 246 -16.17 -9.96 9.48
CA LYS A 246 -17.06 -10.18 8.32
C LYS A 246 -16.27 -9.94 7.05
N LEU A 247 -16.07 -10.99 6.25
CA LEU A 247 -15.33 -10.94 4.99
C LEU A 247 -16.20 -10.38 3.86
N GLU A 248 -15.70 -9.36 3.16
CA GLU A 248 -16.23 -8.93 1.86
C GLU A 248 -15.14 -9.14 0.80
N LEU A 249 -15.36 -10.11 -0.08
CA LEU A 249 -14.45 -10.41 -1.19
C LEU A 249 -14.88 -9.60 -2.42
N GLY A 250 -13.93 -8.84 -2.98
CA GLY A 250 -14.13 -8.20 -4.27
C GLY A 250 -14.32 -9.24 -5.37
N HIS A 251 -15.35 -9.06 -6.21
CA HIS A 251 -15.60 -9.93 -7.36
C HIS A 251 -14.36 -10.04 -8.25
N ILE A 252 -13.95 -11.28 -8.55
CA ILE A 252 -12.95 -11.60 -9.57
C ILE A 252 -13.68 -12.24 -10.75
N ASN A 253 -13.80 -11.48 -11.84
CA ASN A 253 -13.97 -12.02 -13.18
C ASN A 253 -12.61 -11.93 -13.87
N HIS A 254 -11.97 -13.08 -14.11
CA HIS A 254 -11.33 -13.47 -15.38
C HIS A 254 -10.41 -14.67 -15.18
N ILE A 255 -10.75 -15.78 -15.82
CA ILE A 255 -9.79 -16.80 -16.23
C ILE A 255 -9.76 -16.76 -17.77
N TYR A 256 -8.55 -16.89 -18.32
CA TYR A 256 -8.20 -17.03 -19.74
C TYR A 256 -7.97 -15.75 -20.56
N THR A 257 -7.06 -14.89 -20.14
CA THR A 257 -6.26 -14.11 -21.11
C THR A 257 -4.88 -13.76 -20.54
N THR A 258 -3.86 -14.58 -20.79
CA THR A 258 -2.46 -14.14 -20.65
C THR A 258 -1.85 -14.03 -22.04
N LEU A 259 -1.47 -12.83 -22.46
CA LEU A 259 -0.42 -12.64 -23.47
C LEU A 259 0.86 -12.23 -22.76
N VAL A 260 1.95 -12.88 -23.15
CA VAL A 260 3.31 -12.46 -22.83
C VAL A 260 3.58 -11.19 -23.66
N ARG A 261 3.75 -10.04 -22.99
CA ARG A 261 4.41 -8.84 -23.56
C ARG A 261 5.79 -9.26 -24.07
N TYR A 262 6.32 -8.60 -25.12
CA TYR A 262 7.62 -8.85 -25.76
C TYR A 262 8.60 -9.67 -24.92
N LYS A 263 9.17 -10.77 -25.46
CA LYS A 263 10.08 -11.67 -24.73
C LYS A 263 11.06 -10.85 -23.89
N THR A 264 10.77 -10.74 -22.59
CA THR A 264 11.55 -9.92 -21.67
C THR A 264 12.83 -10.68 -21.39
N ILE A 265 13.96 -10.01 -21.64
CA ILE A 265 15.26 -10.55 -21.26
C ILE A 265 15.37 -10.36 -19.75
N ASN A 266 15.19 -11.46 -19.02
CA ASN A 266 15.25 -11.45 -17.56
C ASN A 266 16.57 -12.00 -17.02
N LYS A 267 17.38 -12.61 -17.88
CA LYS A 267 18.65 -13.24 -17.54
C LYS A 267 19.82 -12.59 -18.28
N LEU A 268 20.94 -12.46 -17.60
CA LEU A 268 22.19 -11.94 -18.17
C LEU A 268 22.71 -12.79 -19.33
N ALA A 269 22.59 -14.11 -19.23
CA ALA A 269 22.99 -15.02 -20.30
C ALA A 269 22.22 -14.76 -21.61
N GLU A 270 20.94 -14.38 -21.51
CA GLU A 270 20.13 -14.00 -22.67
C GLU A 270 20.53 -12.63 -23.20
N LEU A 271 20.87 -11.68 -22.31
CA LEU A 271 21.35 -10.35 -22.68
C LEU A 271 22.69 -10.43 -23.43
N PHE A 272 23.64 -11.24 -22.96
CA PHE A 272 24.96 -11.37 -23.60
C PHE A 272 24.86 -12.00 -25.00
N LYS A 273 23.96 -12.95 -25.18
CA LYS A 273 23.67 -13.59 -26.49
C LYS A 273 22.82 -12.72 -27.40
N SER A 274 22.19 -11.67 -26.87
CA SER A 274 21.33 -10.80 -27.67
C SER A 274 22.13 -9.84 -28.54
N ASP A 275 21.46 -9.30 -29.55
CA ASP A 275 21.97 -8.21 -30.39
C ASP A 275 21.63 -6.82 -29.82
N ILE A 276 21.48 -6.72 -28.50
CA ILE A 276 21.14 -5.47 -27.82
C ILE A 276 22.42 -4.67 -27.55
N VAL A 277 22.36 -3.38 -27.90
CA VAL A 277 23.44 -2.44 -27.62
C VAL A 277 23.26 -1.89 -26.20
N LEU A 278 24.28 -2.09 -25.35
CA LEU A 278 24.28 -1.58 -23.98
C LEU A 278 24.88 -0.18 -23.91
N TYR A 279 24.08 0.76 -23.42
CA TYR A 279 24.51 2.12 -23.12
C TYR A 279 24.89 2.24 -21.66
N VAL A 280 26.03 2.88 -21.41
CA VAL A 280 26.58 3.02 -20.05
C VAL A 280 27.11 4.41 -19.80
N THR A 281 27.06 4.84 -18.54
CA THR A 281 27.73 6.08 -18.11
C THR A 281 29.25 5.88 -18.08
N PRO A 282 30.03 6.96 -18.13
CA PRO A 282 31.50 6.86 -18.07
C PRO A 282 32.04 6.06 -16.89
N SER A 283 31.46 6.22 -15.69
CA SER A 283 31.88 5.49 -14.50
C SER A 283 31.58 3.99 -14.60
N ILE A 284 30.38 3.64 -15.05
CA ILE A 284 30.00 2.23 -15.24
C ILE A 284 30.85 1.59 -16.34
N TYR A 285 31.16 2.33 -17.42
CA TYR A 285 32.02 1.84 -18.49
C TYR A 285 33.39 1.39 -17.98
N GLU A 286 34.07 2.22 -17.18
CA GLU A 286 35.39 1.86 -16.63
C GLU A 286 35.31 0.66 -15.69
N ILE A 287 34.29 0.60 -14.84
CA ILE A 287 34.06 -0.52 -13.92
C ILE A 287 33.84 -1.83 -14.70
N MET A 288 32.97 -1.81 -15.71
CA MET A 288 32.65 -2.98 -16.53
C MET A 288 33.88 -3.48 -17.30
N LYS A 289 34.73 -2.57 -17.79
CA LYS A 289 35.97 -2.92 -18.51
C LYS A 289 37.00 -3.62 -17.64
N GLN A 290 37.02 -3.34 -16.33
CA GLN A 290 38.00 -3.94 -15.40
C GLN A 290 37.57 -5.34 -14.90
N ILE A 291 36.27 -5.63 -14.89
CA ILE A 291 35.70 -6.73 -14.10
C ILE A 291 35.09 -7.85 -14.96
N TYR A 292 35.02 -7.68 -16.28
CA TYR A 292 34.42 -8.69 -17.16
C TYR A 292 35.26 -9.98 -17.24
N ASN A 293 34.58 -11.12 -17.33
CA ASN A 293 35.26 -12.40 -17.48
C ASN A 293 35.82 -12.53 -18.91
N LYS A 294 37.16 -12.49 -19.04
CA LYS A 294 37.84 -12.60 -20.34
C LYS A 294 37.69 -13.96 -21.01
N GLU A 295 37.39 -15.00 -20.23
CA GLU A 295 37.21 -16.38 -20.70
C GLU A 295 35.82 -16.62 -21.28
N ASN A 296 34.86 -15.73 -21.01
CA ASN A 296 33.50 -15.82 -21.56
C ASN A 296 33.39 -14.98 -22.83
N ASP A 297 33.38 -15.65 -23.99
CA ASP A 297 33.29 -15.00 -25.30
C ASP A 297 32.01 -14.17 -25.48
N ASP A 298 30.87 -14.65 -24.97
CA ASP A 298 29.58 -13.94 -25.05
C ASP A 298 29.64 -12.62 -24.26
N GLU A 299 30.17 -12.66 -23.04
CA GLU A 299 30.34 -11.48 -22.20
C GLU A 299 31.34 -10.50 -22.83
N ARG A 300 32.50 -10.99 -23.30
CA ARG A 300 33.51 -10.17 -23.97
C ARG A 300 32.94 -9.44 -25.19
N ASN A 301 32.23 -10.16 -26.06
CA ASN A 301 31.60 -9.60 -27.25
C ASN A 301 30.51 -8.58 -26.89
N PHE A 302 29.76 -8.83 -25.81
CA PHE A 302 28.78 -7.88 -25.31
C PHE A 302 29.42 -6.59 -24.76
N ILE A 303 30.47 -6.70 -23.94
CA ILE A 303 31.21 -5.57 -23.38
C ILE A 303 31.86 -4.73 -24.48
N ASN A 304 32.41 -5.37 -25.52
CA ASN A 304 33.00 -4.68 -26.66
C ASN A 304 31.97 -3.85 -27.46
N ARG A 305 30.68 -4.19 -27.38
CA ARG A 305 29.58 -3.46 -28.03
C ARG A 305 29.01 -2.32 -27.17
N MET A 306 29.52 -2.10 -25.96
CA MET A 306 29.01 -1.04 -25.08
C MET A 306 29.29 0.36 -25.66
N ILE A 307 28.28 1.24 -25.58
CA ILE A 307 28.39 2.64 -25.99
C ILE A 307 28.40 3.54 -24.76
N LYS A 308 29.43 4.37 -24.66
CA LYS A 308 29.58 5.37 -23.59
C LYS A 308 28.69 6.59 -23.89
N ILE A 309 27.76 6.91 -23.00
CA ILE A 309 26.92 8.11 -23.12
C ILE A 309 27.73 9.34 -22.69
N PRO A 310 27.74 10.45 -23.47
CA PRO A 310 28.39 11.69 -23.06
C PRO A 310 27.73 12.28 -21.81
N LYS A 311 28.55 12.86 -20.91
CA LYS A 311 28.18 13.28 -19.54
C LYS A 311 26.96 14.22 -19.42
N LYS A 312 26.50 14.86 -20.50
CA LYS A 312 25.34 15.76 -20.48
C LYS A 312 24.05 14.97 -20.71
N GLY A 313 23.38 14.62 -19.62
CA GLY A 313 22.04 14.06 -19.61
C GLY A 313 22.04 12.54 -19.58
N PHE A 314 22.06 11.99 -18.37
CA PHE A 314 21.59 10.62 -18.14
C PHE A 314 20.09 10.63 -18.43
N SER A 315 19.69 10.21 -19.64
CA SER A 315 18.28 10.17 -20.03
C SER A 315 17.93 8.78 -20.53
N LEU A 316 16.91 8.19 -19.91
CA LEU A 316 16.35 6.93 -20.35
C LEU A 316 15.59 7.06 -21.69
N ASP A 317 15.43 8.29 -22.22
CA ASP A 317 14.82 8.54 -23.53
C ASP A 317 15.52 7.79 -24.67
N ILE A 318 16.81 7.47 -24.50
CA ILE A 318 17.53 6.69 -25.50
C ILE A 318 16.92 5.29 -25.70
N LEU A 319 16.38 4.70 -24.63
CA LEU A 319 15.71 3.39 -24.68
C LEU A 319 14.40 3.45 -25.46
N LEU A 320 13.70 4.58 -25.37
CA LEU A 320 12.45 4.81 -26.10
C LEU A 320 12.70 5.15 -27.57
N LYS A 321 13.81 5.85 -27.88
CA LYS A 321 14.16 6.27 -29.24
C LYS A 321 14.85 5.19 -30.06
N LYS A 322 15.58 4.27 -29.43
CA LYS A 322 16.38 3.25 -30.11
C LYS A 322 15.88 1.84 -29.78
N PRO A 323 15.26 1.13 -30.72
CA PRO A 323 14.89 -0.27 -30.50
C PRO A 323 16.14 -1.13 -30.30
N LYS A 324 16.02 -2.24 -29.55
CA LYS A 324 17.15 -3.13 -29.18
C LYS A 324 18.29 -2.41 -28.45
N SER A 325 17.95 -1.51 -27.55
CA SER A 325 18.92 -0.89 -26.64
C SER A 325 18.64 -1.28 -25.20
N ALA A 326 19.70 -1.37 -24.41
CA ALA A 326 19.64 -1.50 -22.96
C ALA A 326 20.50 -0.41 -22.34
N LEU A 327 20.23 -0.08 -21.09
CA LEU A 327 21.03 0.87 -20.33
C LEU A 327 21.41 0.25 -19.00
N ALA A 328 22.67 0.38 -18.61
CA ALA A 328 23.12 -0.02 -17.28
C ALA A 328 23.10 1.17 -16.33
N GLY A 329 22.49 0.97 -15.16
CA GLY A 329 22.45 1.92 -14.07
C GLY A 329 22.34 1.19 -12.73
N ARG A 330 22.42 1.94 -11.63
CA ARG A 330 22.12 1.38 -10.30
C ARG A 330 20.64 1.03 -10.26
N GLN A 331 20.31 -0.20 -9.88
CA GLN A 331 18.94 -0.71 -9.90
C GLN A 331 17.95 0.22 -9.19
N LYS A 332 18.31 0.67 -7.98
CA LYS A 332 17.51 1.59 -7.16
C LYS A 332 17.25 2.94 -7.84
N ASP A 333 18.28 3.56 -8.43
CA ASP A 333 18.13 4.81 -9.18
C ASP A 333 17.24 4.62 -10.42
N MET A 334 17.44 3.52 -11.17
CA MET A 334 16.64 3.24 -12.36
C MET A 334 15.18 3.04 -11.99
N HIS A 335 14.94 2.35 -10.87
CA HIS A 335 13.59 2.17 -10.35
C HIS A 335 12.93 3.51 -10.06
N ILE A 336 13.57 4.39 -9.28
CA ILE A 336 13.02 5.72 -8.99
C ILE A 336 12.76 6.49 -10.28
N GLU A 337 13.75 6.60 -11.16
CA GLU A 337 13.66 7.36 -12.41
C GLU A 337 12.52 6.86 -13.33
N ILE A 338 12.40 5.54 -13.49
CA ILE A 338 11.36 4.92 -14.31
C ILE A 338 9.97 5.21 -13.73
N PHE A 339 9.80 5.04 -12.42
CA PHE A 339 8.50 5.22 -11.78
C PHE A 339 8.10 6.70 -11.60
N THR A 340 9.06 7.62 -11.62
CA THR A 340 8.76 9.07 -11.59
C THR A 340 8.45 9.62 -12.98
N ASN A 341 9.23 9.23 -14.00
CA ASN A 341 9.23 9.93 -15.29
C ASN A 341 8.73 9.07 -16.47
N TYR A 342 8.70 7.75 -16.34
CA TYR A 342 8.45 6.81 -17.44
C TYR A 342 7.31 5.84 -17.15
N ILE A 343 6.20 6.40 -16.64
CA ILE A 343 4.96 5.68 -16.38
C ILE A 343 3.86 6.07 -17.37
N THR A 344 3.05 5.10 -17.79
CA THR A 344 1.84 5.36 -18.58
C THR A 344 0.80 6.07 -17.73
N GLY A 345 0.25 7.19 -18.20
CA GLY A 345 -0.63 8.07 -17.42
C GLY A 345 -1.89 7.41 -16.85
N GLU A 346 -2.54 6.51 -17.59
CA GLU A 346 -3.79 5.86 -17.17
C GLU A 346 -3.56 4.56 -16.38
N SER A 347 -2.63 3.72 -16.82
CA SER A 347 -2.39 2.39 -16.23
C SER A 347 -1.29 2.36 -15.17
N LYS A 348 -0.55 3.46 -14.99
CA LYS A 348 0.64 3.57 -14.10
C LYS A 348 1.68 2.47 -14.33
N GLN A 349 1.73 1.92 -15.54
CA GLN A 349 2.70 0.88 -15.88
C GLN A 349 4.02 1.50 -16.32
N PRO A 350 5.17 0.92 -15.93
CA PRO A 350 6.47 1.40 -16.40
C PRO A 350 6.61 1.12 -17.90
N LEU A 351 7.07 2.12 -18.65
CA LEU A 351 7.38 2.00 -20.08
C LEU A 351 8.68 1.23 -20.35
N ILE A 352 9.53 1.12 -19.32
CA ILE A 352 10.86 0.55 -19.41
C ILE A 352 10.93 -0.66 -18.46
N HIS A 353 11.37 -1.79 -19.01
CA HIS A 353 11.57 -3.03 -18.25
C HIS A 353 12.92 -3.01 -17.51
N ILE A 354 12.91 -3.38 -16.24
CA ILE A 354 14.12 -3.60 -15.45
C ILE A 354 14.38 -5.10 -15.39
N MET A 355 15.55 -5.53 -15.84
CA MET A 355 15.98 -6.92 -15.75
C MET A 355 16.18 -7.34 -14.28
N ASN A 356 15.75 -8.56 -13.93
CA ASN A 356 15.81 -9.06 -12.55
C ASN A 356 17.25 -9.35 -12.09
N GLU A 357 18.10 -9.83 -12.99
CA GLU A 357 19.51 -10.10 -12.70
C GLU A 357 20.34 -8.81 -12.79
N CYS A 358 21.13 -8.52 -11.76
CA CYS A 358 22.09 -7.43 -11.79
C CYS A 358 23.41 -7.90 -12.42
N LEU A 359 23.99 -7.09 -13.31
CA LEU A 359 25.33 -7.35 -13.87
C LEU A 359 26.36 -7.63 -12.77
N ARG A 360 26.31 -6.84 -11.68
CA ARG A 360 27.13 -6.99 -10.47
C ARG A 360 26.44 -6.31 -9.29
N THR A 361 26.84 -6.70 -8.09
CA THR A 361 26.47 -6.05 -6.84
C THR A 361 27.60 -5.15 -6.38
N TYR A 362 27.30 -3.88 -6.12
CA TYR A 362 28.25 -2.91 -5.57
C TYR A 362 27.69 -2.27 -4.30
N TYR A 363 28.58 -1.90 -3.40
CA TYR A 363 28.24 -1.14 -2.20
C TYR A 363 28.72 0.30 -2.36
N LEU A 364 27.84 1.24 -2.04
CA LEU A 364 28.23 2.65 -1.91
C LEU A 364 28.94 2.81 -0.58
N SER A 365 30.09 3.49 -0.60
CA SER A 365 30.88 3.77 0.58
C SER A 365 31.27 5.24 0.62
N TYR A 366 31.47 5.76 1.82
CA TYR A 366 32.05 7.08 2.03
C TYR A 366 33.57 6.96 1.90
N ILE A 367 34.14 7.77 1.00
CA ILE A 367 35.59 7.79 0.77
C ILE A 367 36.21 8.85 1.69
N GLY A 368 36.98 8.41 2.67
CA GLY A 368 37.80 9.28 3.53
C GLY A 368 39.20 9.48 2.94
N ARG A 369 39.84 10.61 3.25
CA ARG A 369 41.27 10.79 2.96
C ARG A 369 42.11 9.92 3.92
N PRO A 370 43.25 9.37 3.47
CA PRO A 370 44.20 8.74 4.39
C PRO A 370 44.56 9.69 5.54
N GLY A 371 44.52 9.20 6.79
CA GLY A 371 44.78 10.00 7.98
C GLY A 371 43.63 10.90 8.45
N PHE A 372 42.42 10.76 7.89
CA PHE A 372 41.24 11.46 8.41
C PHE A 372 40.99 11.03 9.88
N PRO A 373 40.98 11.96 10.85
CA PRO A 373 41.03 11.61 12.27
C PRO A 373 39.73 10.96 12.78
N PHE A 374 38.65 11.01 12.01
CA PHE A 374 37.34 10.47 12.40
C PHE A 374 36.90 9.24 11.60
N VAL A 375 37.83 8.52 10.94
CA VAL A 375 37.48 7.33 10.14
C VAL A 375 36.80 6.28 11.02
N GLU A 376 37.32 6.04 12.23
CA GLU A 376 36.77 5.04 13.15
C GLU A 376 35.37 5.44 13.65
N GLU A 377 35.18 6.70 14.03
CA GLU A 377 33.89 7.24 14.46
C GLU A 377 32.87 7.15 13.34
N LEU A 378 33.25 7.51 12.11
CA LEU A 378 32.39 7.41 10.95
C LEU A 378 32.03 5.95 10.66
N GLN A 379 32.98 5.02 10.75
CA GLN A 379 32.71 3.60 10.55
C GLN A 379 31.75 3.05 11.61
N ARG A 380 31.94 3.40 12.90
CA ARG A 380 31.03 3.01 13.98
C ARG A 380 29.63 3.60 13.78
N LEU A 381 29.54 4.86 13.34
CA LEU A 381 28.26 5.48 13.00
C LEU A 381 27.56 4.74 11.86
N MET A 382 28.28 4.44 10.77
CA MET A 382 27.73 3.73 9.63
C MET A 382 27.25 2.31 9.99
N LEU A 383 27.99 1.61 10.85
CA LEU A 383 27.56 0.31 11.38
C LEU A 383 26.27 0.43 12.18
N ARG A 384 26.18 1.39 13.11
CA ARG A 384 24.96 1.62 13.89
C ARG A 384 23.76 1.99 13.01
N VAL A 385 23.97 2.82 11.99
CA VAL A 385 22.92 3.19 11.02
C VAL A 385 22.40 1.94 10.30
N ARG A 386 23.31 1.07 9.86
CA ARG A 386 22.95 -0.18 9.17
C ARG A 386 22.30 -1.21 10.10
N GLU A 387 22.83 -1.40 11.31
CA GLU A 387 22.26 -2.32 12.31
C GLU A 387 20.88 -1.89 12.78
N ALA A 388 20.62 -0.57 12.82
CA ALA A 388 19.30 -0.02 13.09
C ALA A 388 18.36 -0.06 11.87
N GLY A 389 18.82 -0.51 10.69
CA GLY A 389 18.05 -0.55 9.44
C GLY A 389 17.71 0.82 8.87
N LEU A 390 18.37 1.89 9.33
CA LEU A 390 18.04 3.27 8.96
C LEU A 390 18.33 3.58 7.50
N ASP A 391 19.26 2.87 6.87
CA ASP A 391 19.57 3.01 5.44
C ASP A 391 18.46 2.46 4.54
N GLU A 392 17.83 1.36 4.94
CA GLU A 392 16.65 0.81 4.25
C GLU A 392 15.44 1.73 4.43
N ILE A 393 15.16 2.17 5.65
CA ILE A 393 14.08 3.09 5.99
C ILE A 393 14.23 4.42 5.22
N TYR A 394 15.44 5.00 5.22
CA TYR A 394 15.70 6.24 4.48
C TYR A 394 15.40 6.09 2.98
N TYR A 395 15.74 4.94 2.41
CA TYR A 395 15.46 4.65 1.02
C TYR A 395 13.96 4.48 0.76
N GLU A 396 13.25 3.74 1.62
CA GLU A 396 11.80 3.55 1.53
C GLU A 396 11.06 4.89 1.64
N TRP A 397 11.45 5.75 2.60
CA TRP A 397 10.92 7.10 2.73
C TRP A 397 11.18 7.95 1.49
N THR A 398 12.38 7.86 0.92
CA THR A 398 12.71 8.59 -0.32
C THR A 398 11.81 8.13 -1.46
N CYS A 399 11.66 6.81 -1.67
CA CYS A 399 10.72 6.27 -2.65
C CYS A 399 9.28 6.74 -2.41
N GLY A 400 8.83 6.70 -1.15
CA GLY A 400 7.51 7.17 -0.73
C GLY A 400 7.29 8.66 -1.03
N MET A 401 8.30 9.51 -0.79
CA MET A 401 8.25 10.93 -1.13
C MET A 401 8.07 11.17 -2.64
N TYR A 402 8.69 10.34 -3.47
CA TYR A 402 8.52 10.36 -4.92
C TYR A 402 7.27 9.61 -5.40
N ARG A 403 6.46 9.05 -4.48
CA ARG A 403 5.30 8.18 -4.78
C ARG A 403 5.67 6.99 -5.65
N VAL A 404 6.93 6.56 -5.57
CA VAL A 404 7.42 5.34 -6.20
C VAL A 404 6.89 4.17 -5.38
N PRO A 405 6.15 3.23 -5.97
CA PRO A 405 5.65 2.07 -5.22
C PRO A 405 6.84 1.24 -4.70
N SER A 406 6.76 0.80 -3.45
CA SER A 406 7.81 0.00 -2.79
C SER A 406 7.99 -1.38 -3.42
N ASN A 407 6.90 -1.93 -3.98
CA ASN A 407 6.90 -3.12 -4.79
C ASN A 407 6.68 -2.74 -6.26
N LEU A 408 7.39 -3.38 -7.18
CA LEU A 408 7.03 -3.34 -8.61
C LEU A 408 5.53 -3.67 -8.69
N PRO A 409 4.69 -2.81 -9.29
CA PRO A 409 3.29 -3.19 -9.51
C PRO A 409 3.34 -4.53 -10.23
N GLU A 410 2.68 -5.55 -9.67
CA GLU A 410 2.42 -6.78 -10.41
C GLU A 410 1.98 -6.33 -11.80
N ILE A 411 2.69 -6.75 -12.84
CA ILE A 411 2.35 -6.43 -14.22
C ILE A 411 0.98 -7.07 -14.44
N ARG A 412 -0.08 -6.33 -14.11
CA ARG A 412 -1.44 -6.74 -14.39
C ARG A 412 -1.49 -6.77 -15.90
N SER A 413 -1.64 -7.98 -16.44
CA SER A 413 -1.97 -8.18 -17.84
C SER A 413 -3.15 -7.27 -18.15
N GLU A 414 -2.94 -6.25 -18.98
CA GLU A 414 -4.03 -5.36 -19.41
C GLU A 414 -5.12 -6.23 -20.05
N PRO A 415 -6.42 -6.00 -19.76
CA PRO A 415 -7.49 -6.65 -20.49
C PRO A 415 -7.34 -6.31 -21.97
N ARG A 416 -7.42 -7.35 -22.82
CA ARG A 416 -7.21 -7.25 -24.28
C ARG A 416 -7.96 -6.05 -24.87
N LEU A 417 -7.27 -5.26 -25.70
CA LEU A 417 -7.92 -4.75 -26.91
C LEU A 417 -8.25 -5.98 -27.77
N PHE A 418 -9.51 -6.15 -28.18
CA PHE A 418 -9.96 -7.25 -29.01
C PHE A 418 -9.07 -7.37 -30.26
N HIS A 419 -8.11 -8.29 -30.25
CA HIS A 419 -7.33 -8.63 -31.43
C HIS A 419 -8.04 -9.78 -32.14
N SER A 420 -8.24 -9.65 -33.46
CA SER A 420 -8.85 -10.70 -34.26
C SER A 420 -8.01 -11.97 -34.19
N ILE A 421 -8.65 -13.10 -33.92
CA ILE A 421 -8.00 -14.41 -33.93
C ILE A 421 -7.60 -14.72 -35.37
N THR A 422 -6.32 -15.00 -35.60
CA THR A 422 -5.80 -15.36 -36.93
C THR A 422 -5.75 -16.87 -37.11
N LEU A 423 -5.95 -17.35 -38.34
CA LEU A 423 -5.98 -18.79 -38.66
C LEU A 423 -4.67 -19.51 -38.27
N GLN A 424 -3.53 -18.81 -38.30
CA GLN A 424 -2.23 -19.32 -37.87
C GLN A 424 -2.21 -19.79 -36.41
N GLN A 425 -2.92 -19.09 -35.52
CA GLN A 425 -2.95 -19.44 -34.10
C GLN A 425 -3.77 -20.70 -33.81
N LEU A 426 -4.64 -21.10 -34.73
CA LEU A 426 -5.48 -22.30 -34.61
C LEU A 426 -4.88 -23.52 -35.34
N GLN A 427 -3.74 -23.39 -36.02
CA GLN A 427 -3.14 -24.47 -36.81
C GLN A 427 -2.84 -25.73 -36.00
N VAL A 428 -2.40 -25.58 -34.75
CA VAL A 428 -2.10 -26.74 -33.88
C VAL A 428 -3.37 -27.48 -33.49
N ALA A 429 -4.45 -26.75 -33.16
CA ALA A 429 -5.73 -27.34 -32.81
C ALA A 429 -6.35 -28.07 -34.01
N PHE A 430 -6.34 -27.44 -35.19
CA PHE A 430 -6.79 -28.08 -36.42
C PHE A 430 -5.90 -29.26 -36.80
N GLY A 431 -4.58 -29.16 -36.63
CA GLY A 431 -3.63 -30.25 -36.89
C GLY A 431 -3.89 -31.47 -36.00
N LEU A 432 -4.14 -31.26 -34.71
CA LEU A 432 -4.53 -32.32 -33.77
C LEU A 432 -5.86 -32.97 -34.15
N LEU A 433 -6.86 -32.17 -34.53
CA LEU A 433 -8.16 -32.65 -34.98
C LEU A 433 -8.02 -33.50 -36.26
N SER A 434 -7.27 -33.01 -37.25
CA SER A 434 -6.99 -33.73 -38.49
C SER A 434 -6.24 -35.04 -38.24
N LEU A 435 -5.23 -35.02 -37.37
CA LEU A 435 -4.49 -36.23 -37.00
C LEU A 435 -5.40 -37.26 -36.31
N GLY A 436 -6.26 -36.81 -35.40
CA GLY A 436 -7.25 -37.67 -34.75
C GLY A 436 -8.21 -38.33 -35.74
N HIS A 437 -8.67 -37.58 -36.75
CA HIS A 437 -9.50 -38.14 -37.82
C HIS A 437 -8.76 -39.17 -38.68
N ILE A 438 -7.48 -38.92 -39.03
CA ILE A 438 -6.67 -39.88 -39.79
C ILE A 438 -6.48 -41.18 -39.01
N ILE A 439 -6.18 -41.09 -37.71
CA ILE A 439 -6.03 -42.27 -36.84
C ILE A 439 -7.35 -43.03 -36.74
N SER A 440 -8.47 -42.32 -36.52
CA SER A 440 -9.79 -42.94 -36.46
C SER A 440 -10.18 -43.65 -37.75
N LEU A 441 -9.88 -43.04 -38.91
CA LEU A 441 -10.15 -43.65 -40.22
C LEU A 441 -9.29 -44.90 -40.44
N TYR A 442 -8.02 -44.85 -40.03
CA TYR A 442 -7.11 -45.99 -40.14
C TYR A 442 -7.59 -47.20 -39.31
N ILE A 443 -8.02 -46.96 -38.07
CA ILE A 443 -8.60 -48.01 -37.21
C ILE A 443 -9.85 -48.60 -37.85
N PHE A 444 -10.74 -47.75 -38.38
CA PHE A 444 -11.96 -48.19 -39.06
C PHE A 444 -11.68 -49.11 -40.27
N ILE A 445 -10.69 -48.76 -41.11
CA ILE A 445 -10.30 -49.60 -42.26
C ILE A 445 -9.80 -50.98 -41.79
N ILE A 446 -8.99 -51.03 -40.73
CA ILE A 446 -8.52 -52.30 -40.15
C ILE A 446 -9.68 -53.16 -39.65
N GLU A 447 -10.65 -52.55 -38.97
CA GLU A 447 -11.84 -53.23 -38.47
C GLU A 447 -12.68 -53.83 -39.60
N VAL A 448 -12.89 -53.07 -40.69
CA VAL A 448 -13.63 -53.55 -41.87
C VAL A 448 -12.91 -54.71 -42.56
N LEU A 449 -11.59 -54.61 -42.76
CA LEU A 449 -10.81 -55.67 -43.40
C LEU A 449 -10.78 -56.96 -42.56
N LYS A 450 -10.64 -56.85 -41.24
CA LYS A 450 -10.69 -58.01 -40.34
C LYS A 450 -12.11 -58.59 -40.20
N GLY A 451 -13.13 -57.73 -40.13
CA GLY A 451 -14.52 -58.14 -40.00
C GLY A 451 -15.10 -58.81 -41.25
N GLY A 452 -14.59 -58.45 -42.44
CA GLY A 452 -15.01 -59.04 -43.72
C GLY A 452 -14.50 -60.46 -43.98
N GLY A 453 -13.46 -60.93 -43.27
CA GLY A 453 -12.87 -62.27 -43.47
C GLY A 453 -13.56 -63.41 -42.73
N ASN A 454 -14.56 -63.13 -41.90
CA ASN A 454 -15.30 -64.11 -41.09
C ASN A 454 -16.79 -64.22 -41.51
N ARG A 455 -17.11 -63.89 -42.77
CA ARG A 455 -18.42 -64.13 -43.36
C ARG A 455 -18.36 -65.13 -44.49
#